data_AF-A0A9D5Q5P0-F1
#
_entry.id   AF-A0A9D5Q5P0-F1
#
_cell.length_a   1.000
_cell.length_b   1.000
_cell.length_c   1.000
_cell.angle_alpha   90.00
_cell.angle_beta   90.00
_cell.angle_gamma   90.00
#
_symmetry.space_group_name_H-M   'P 1'
#
loop_
_entity.id
_entity.type
_entity.pdbx_description
1 polymer ?
#
loop_
_entity_poly.entity_id
_entity_poly.type
_entity_poly.pdbx_seq_one_letter_code
_entity_poly.pdbx_strand_id
1 'polypeptide(L)'
;MNRLFFIVVLGCCAWIFPGCQHDSDYRIGRYEVVSTVIASSCPEQASWYPVDPLLPTGFLPGYTRLMQWSLHRVGITGNGDFRVQLVIQPADRDDLTLVVSGTLEDGVVRIDTSHDLHEAGRAWYRVIVLRGILDDETFAGTIRTMLANIPGALPSSPSIPPDSPCEIHEEFAGRRSSDGY
;
A
#
# COMPACT_ATOMS: atom_id res chain seq x y z
N MET A 1 41.41 -28.96 22.10
CA MET A 1 40.01 -29.42 22.22
C MET A 1 39.55 -29.05 23.62
N ASN A 2 38.55 -28.18 23.79
CA ASN A 2 37.17 -28.65 23.86
C ASN A 2 36.23 -27.75 23.07
N ARG A 3 36.06 -28.12 21.79
CA ARG A 3 35.03 -27.61 20.87
C ARG A 3 33.60 -28.00 21.30
N LEU A 4 33.43 -28.66 22.44
CA LEU A 4 32.14 -29.15 22.93
C LEU A 4 31.28 -28.09 23.63
N PHE A 5 31.86 -27.00 24.16
CA PHE A 5 31.05 -26.00 24.88
C PHE A 5 30.35 -24.99 23.94
N PHE A 6 30.90 -24.72 22.75
CA PHE A 6 30.29 -23.79 21.79
C PHE A 6 29.13 -24.40 20.99
N ILE A 7 29.05 -25.72 20.88
CA ILE A 7 28.00 -26.41 20.11
C ILE A 7 26.70 -26.53 20.92
N VAL A 8 26.77 -26.53 22.26
CA VAL A 8 25.60 -26.69 23.12
C VAL A 8 24.75 -25.41 23.21
N VAL A 9 25.34 -24.23 23.03
CA VAL A 9 24.59 -22.96 23.09
C VAL A 9 23.94 -22.61 21.74
N LEU A 10 24.54 -23.00 20.62
CA LEU A 10 23.96 -22.80 19.28
C LEU A 10 22.89 -23.85 18.91
N GLY A 11 22.84 -24.99 19.61
CA GLY A 11 21.88 -26.06 19.37
C GLY A 11 20.50 -25.89 20.03
N CYS A 12 20.38 -25.04 21.06
CA CYS A 12 19.14 -24.93 21.84
C CYS A 12 18.06 -24.04 21.23
N CYS A 13 18.37 -23.20 20.24
CA CYS A 13 17.34 -22.43 19.53
C CYS A 13 16.61 -23.25 18.44
N ALA A 14 17.15 -24.40 18.03
CA ALA A 14 16.63 -25.16 16.89
C ALA A 14 15.62 -26.27 17.27
N TRP A 15 15.43 -26.60 18.55
CA TRP A 15 14.72 -27.83 18.93
C TRP A 15 13.58 -27.69 19.97
N ILE A 16 13.30 -26.48 20.49
CA ILE A 16 12.28 -26.31 21.55
C ILE A 16 11.07 -25.47 21.09
N PHE A 17 11.17 -24.76 19.96
CA PHE A 17 10.03 -24.05 19.36
C PHE A 17 10.05 -24.20 17.83
N PRO A 18 9.19 -25.03 17.21
CA PRO A 18 8.91 -24.94 15.78
C PRO A 18 8.01 -23.71 15.59
N GLY A 19 8.58 -22.52 15.72
CA GLY A 19 7.77 -21.29 15.75
C GLY A 19 8.55 -20.00 15.96
N CYS A 20 9.88 -20.04 16.07
CA CYS A 20 10.69 -18.82 15.99
C CYS A 20 11.05 -18.51 14.52
N GLN A 21 10.06 -18.46 13.63
CA GLN A 21 10.15 -17.54 12.52
C GLN A 21 9.76 -16.19 13.12
N HIS A 22 10.76 -15.48 13.63
CA HIS A 22 10.58 -14.10 14.05
C HIS A 22 10.03 -13.36 12.83
N ASP A 23 8.80 -12.86 12.93
CA ASP A 23 8.14 -11.93 12.02
C ASP A 23 9.02 -10.69 11.85
N SER A 24 10.10 -10.85 11.10
CA SER A 24 11.08 -9.80 10.87
C SER A 24 10.54 -9.00 9.71
N ASP A 25 10.14 -7.77 9.99
CA ASP A 25 9.87 -6.74 9.00
C ASP A 25 11.09 -6.64 8.08
N TYR A 26 11.05 -7.32 6.93
CA TYR A 26 12.11 -7.22 5.94
C TYR A 26 11.60 -6.40 4.76
N ARG A 27 12.42 -5.43 4.34
CA ARG A 27 12.13 -4.66 3.13
C ARG A 27 12.22 -5.61 1.94
N ILE A 28 11.19 -5.61 1.12
CA ILE A 28 11.17 -6.31 -0.16
C ILE A 28 12.07 -5.55 -1.14
N GLY A 29 11.93 -4.23 -1.20
CA GLY A 29 12.75 -3.38 -2.05
C GLY A 29 12.16 -1.99 -2.25
N ARG A 30 12.84 -1.20 -3.06
CA ARG A 30 12.34 0.06 -3.60
C ARG A 30 11.85 -0.16 -5.02
N TYR A 31 10.73 0.45 -5.35
CA TYR A 31 10.08 0.37 -6.65
C TYR A 31 9.90 1.77 -7.21
N GLU A 32 10.31 1.97 -8.46
CA GLU A 32 9.95 3.16 -9.23
C GLU A 32 8.59 2.91 -9.85
N VAL A 33 7.59 3.66 -9.41
CA VAL A 33 6.18 3.43 -9.74
C VAL A 33 5.68 4.59 -10.57
N VAL A 34 5.17 4.28 -11.76
CA VAL A 34 4.41 5.21 -12.58
C VAL A 34 2.94 4.91 -12.37
N SER A 35 2.17 5.92 -12.01
CA SER A 35 0.71 5.83 -11.98
C SER A 35 0.08 6.78 -12.99
N THR A 36 -0.97 6.30 -13.66
CA THR A 36 -1.71 7.02 -14.69
C THR A 36 -3.19 7.00 -14.37
N VAL A 37 -3.83 8.17 -14.39
CA VAL A 37 -5.30 8.27 -14.29
C VAL A 37 -5.92 7.78 -15.59
N ILE A 38 -6.69 6.70 -15.53
CA ILE A 38 -7.38 6.15 -16.70
C ILE A 38 -8.79 6.72 -16.85
N ALA A 39 -9.46 7.05 -15.74
CA ALA A 39 -10.78 7.66 -15.74
C ALA A 39 -11.01 8.45 -14.45
N SER A 40 -11.86 9.47 -14.53
CA SER A 40 -12.28 10.27 -13.39
C SER A 40 -13.70 10.78 -13.62
N SER A 41 -14.59 10.59 -12.64
CA SER A 41 -15.90 11.26 -12.60
C SER A 41 -15.90 12.46 -11.65
N CYS A 42 -14.75 12.77 -11.03
CA CYS A 42 -14.63 13.89 -10.12
C CYS A 42 -14.60 15.22 -10.89
N PRO A 43 -15.29 16.25 -10.38
CA PRO A 43 -15.17 17.59 -10.95
C PRO A 43 -13.72 18.05 -10.84
N GLU A 44 -13.23 18.86 -11.79
CA GLU A 44 -11.85 19.37 -11.75
C GLU A 44 -11.52 20.09 -10.44
N GLN A 45 -12.52 20.72 -9.84
CA GLN A 45 -12.45 21.40 -8.53
C GLN A 45 -12.23 20.44 -7.36
N ALA A 46 -12.30 19.12 -7.56
CA ALA A 46 -11.86 18.14 -6.56
C ALA A 46 -10.32 18.09 -6.44
N SER A 47 -9.57 18.73 -7.34
CA SER A 47 -8.10 18.79 -7.28
C SER A 47 -7.53 19.42 -6.01
N TRP A 48 -8.37 20.05 -5.19
CA TRP A 48 -8.02 20.72 -3.94
C TRP A 48 -8.10 19.80 -2.71
N TYR A 49 -8.66 18.60 -2.82
CA TYR A 49 -8.61 17.62 -1.74
C TYR A 49 -7.15 17.17 -1.55
N PRO A 50 -6.64 17.16 -0.30
CA PRO A 50 -5.24 16.85 -0.04
C PRO A 50 -4.89 15.47 -0.61
N VAL A 51 -3.93 15.48 -1.52
CA VAL A 51 -3.31 14.28 -2.08
C VAL A 51 -2.57 13.59 -0.95
N ASP A 52 -2.94 12.35 -0.67
CA ASP A 52 -2.09 11.49 0.15
C ASP A 52 -0.81 11.26 -0.66
N PRO A 53 0.37 11.71 -0.24
CA PRO A 53 1.56 11.65 -1.08
C PRO A 53 2.00 10.21 -1.37
N LEU A 54 1.49 9.21 -0.62
CA LEU A 54 1.66 7.79 -0.89
C LEU A 54 0.80 7.27 -2.05
N LEU A 55 -0.38 7.87 -2.23
CA LEU A 55 -1.35 7.42 -3.21
C LEU A 55 -1.46 8.45 -4.33
N PRO A 56 -1.25 8.05 -5.59
CA PRO A 56 -1.49 8.94 -6.71
C PRO A 56 -2.97 9.35 -6.67
N THR A 57 -3.22 10.63 -6.86
CA THR A 57 -4.55 11.18 -7.17
C THR A 57 -4.34 12.33 -8.12
N GLY A 58 -4.08 11.99 -9.38
CA GLY A 58 -4.42 12.91 -10.45
C GLY A 58 -5.93 12.87 -10.64
N PHE A 59 -6.56 14.02 -10.92
CA PHE A 59 -8.01 14.08 -11.17
C PHE A 59 -8.34 14.07 -12.65
N LEU A 60 -7.32 14.26 -13.50
CA LEU A 60 -7.44 14.40 -14.95
C LEU A 60 -7.02 13.09 -15.63
N PRO A 61 -7.88 12.49 -16.47
CA PRO A 61 -7.49 11.35 -17.30
C PRO A 61 -6.22 11.67 -18.12
N GLY A 62 -5.29 10.71 -18.16
CA GLY A 62 -3.99 10.84 -18.81
C GLY A 62 -2.92 11.52 -17.94
N TYR A 63 -3.26 12.05 -16.77
CA TYR A 63 -2.26 12.56 -15.83
C TYR A 63 -1.40 11.40 -15.32
N THR A 64 -0.09 11.55 -15.44
CA THR A 64 0.91 10.57 -14.99
C THR A 64 1.73 11.12 -13.84
N ARG A 65 1.98 10.31 -12.81
CA ARG A 65 2.86 10.64 -11.69
C ARG A 65 3.93 9.56 -11.53
N LEU A 66 5.17 9.99 -11.40
CA LEU A 66 6.29 9.15 -11.00
C LEU A 66 6.46 9.22 -9.48
N MET A 67 6.62 8.08 -8.84
CA MET A 67 6.80 7.93 -7.39
C MET A 67 7.86 6.86 -7.12
N GLN A 68 8.41 6.87 -5.91
CA GLN A 68 9.23 5.76 -5.42
C GLN A 68 8.59 5.20 -4.16
N TRP A 69 8.28 3.90 -4.19
CA TRP A 69 7.70 3.18 -3.08
C TRP A 69 8.70 2.22 -2.46
N SER A 70 8.82 2.30 -1.15
CA SER A 70 9.50 1.33 -0.31
C SER A 70 8.48 0.30 0.16
N LEU A 71 8.66 -0.96 -0.21
CA LEU A 71 7.79 -2.05 0.19
C LEU A 71 8.46 -2.87 1.31
N HIS A 72 7.75 -3.06 2.41
CA HIS A 72 8.17 -3.92 3.51
C HIS A 72 7.13 -5.01 3.73
N ARG A 73 7.56 -6.25 3.92
CA ARG A 73 6.65 -7.34 4.26
C ARG A 73 6.53 -7.44 5.76
N VAL A 74 5.29 -7.48 6.25
CA VAL A 74 4.96 -7.73 7.65
C VAL A 74 4.15 -9.01 7.72
N GLY A 75 4.79 -10.10 8.17
CA GLY A 75 4.15 -11.35 8.60
C GLY A 75 3.43 -12.22 7.56
N ILE A 76 3.31 -13.51 7.90
CA ILE A 76 2.37 -14.48 7.29
C ILE A 76 1.38 -14.87 8.37
N THR A 77 0.11 -14.44 8.29
CA THR A 77 -0.88 -14.79 9.31
C THR A 77 -1.91 -15.78 8.77
N GLY A 78 -1.70 -17.09 8.97
CA GLY A 78 -2.77 -18.06 8.72
C GLY A 78 -2.38 -19.54 8.60
N ASN A 79 -3.19 -20.41 9.20
CA ASN A 79 -3.14 -21.88 9.13
C ASN A 79 -3.69 -22.42 7.78
N GLY A 80 -3.11 -22.05 6.64
CA GLY A 80 -3.39 -22.73 5.37
C GLY A 80 -3.48 -21.85 4.13
N ASP A 81 -3.74 -20.55 4.28
CA ASP A 81 -3.67 -19.57 3.21
C ASP A 81 -2.60 -18.54 3.55
N PHE A 82 -1.59 -18.37 2.68
CA PHE A 82 -0.46 -17.46 2.93
C PHE A 82 -0.89 -16.00 2.82
N ARG A 83 -1.63 -15.49 3.79
CA ARG A 83 -1.95 -14.06 3.90
C ARG A 83 -0.69 -13.29 4.23
N VAL A 84 -0.49 -12.16 3.57
CA VAL A 84 0.65 -11.27 3.78
C VAL A 84 0.16 -9.84 4.03
N GLN A 85 0.84 -9.12 4.91
CA GLN A 85 0.71 -7.67 4.98
C GLN A 85 1.92 -7.03 4.30
N LEU A 86 1.65 -6.00 3.52
CA LEU A 86 2.64 -5.19 2.84
C LEU A 86 2.49 -3.76 3.31
N VAL A 87 3.60 -3.17 3.70
CA VAL A 87 3.72 -1.80 4.16
C VAL A 87 4.36 -1.01 3.02
N ILE A 88 3.60 -0.06 2.47
CA ILE A 88 4.02 0.84 1.40
C ILE A 88 4.36 2.20 2.02
N GLN A 89 5.58 2.66 1.80
CA GLN A 89 6.08 3.96 2.26
C GLN A 89 6.68 4.75 1.08
N PRO A 90 6.67 6.08 1.07
CA PRO A 90 7.50 6.83 0.13
C PRO A 90 8.98 6.51 0.39
N ALA A 91 9.81 6.42 -0.66
CA ALA A 91 11.22 6.05 -0.48
C ALA A 91 12.05 7.07 0.33
N ASP A 92 11.57 8.30 0.45
CA ASP A 92 12.21 9.45 1.11
C ASP A 92 11.56 9.86 2.44
N ARG A 93 10.51 9.15 2.89
CA ARG A 93 9.75 9.48 4.09
C ARG A 93 9.24 8.23 4.81
N ASP A 94 9.51 8.13 6.10
CA ASP A 94 9.05 7.00 6.93
C ASP A 94 7.80 7.33 7.76
N ASP A 95 7.39 8.60 7.79
CA ASP A 95 6.26 9.09 8.58
C ASP A 95 4.88 8.83 7.94
N LEU A 96 4.87 8.31 6.72
CA LEU A 96 3.67 7.95 5.97
C LEU A 96 3.71 6.49 5.59
N THR A 97 2.64 5.78 5.90
CA THR A 97 2.56 4.34 5.70
C THR A 97 1.16 3.92 5.25
N LEU A 98 1.10 3.10 4.20
CA LEU A 98 -0.10 2.41 3.75
C LEU A 98 0.09 0.90 3.97
N VAL A 99 -0.78 0.29 4.77
CA VAL A 99 -0.69 -1.14 5.09
C VAL A 99 -1.73 -1.92 4.29
N VAL A 100 -1.31 -2.59 3.23
CA VAL A 100 -2.18 -3.41 2.39
C VAL A 100 -2.07 -4.89 2.76
N SER A 101 -3.17 -5.61 2.60
CA SER A 101 -3.24 -7.06 2.79
C SER A 101 -3.39 -7.78 1.45
N GLY A 102 -2.77 -8.94 1.35
CA GLY A 102 -2.84 -9.78 0.17
C GLY A 102 -2.68 -11.26 0.49
N THR A 103 -2.69 -12.08 -0.56
CA THR A 103 -2.43 -13.52 -0.50
C THR A 103 -1.22 -13.83 -1.37
N LEU A 104 -0.30 -14.63 -0.86
CA LEU A 104 0.86 -15.15 -1.56
C LEU A 104 0.53 -16.50 -2.21
N GLU A 105 0.67 -16.58 -3.53
CA GLU A 105 0.45 -17.79 -4.31
C GLU A 105 1.56 -17.90 -5.36
N ASP A 106 2.26 -19.02 -5.42
CA ASP A 106 3.35 -19.29 -6.38
C ASP A 106 4.42 -18.19 -6.47
N GLY A 107 4.80 -17.59 -5.33
CA GLY A 107 5.80 -16.53 -5.25
C GLY A 107 5.28 -15.14 -5.62
N VAL A 108 3.99 -15.02 -5.92
CA VAL A 108 3.33 -13.78 -6.32
C VAL A 108 2.36 -13.33 -5.23
N VAL A 109 2.45 -12.06 -4.82
CA VAL A 109 1.48 -11.46 -3.90
C VAL A 109 0.34 -10.81 -4.67
N ARG A 110 -0.88 -11.28 -4.44
CA ARG A 110 -2.12 -10.65 -4.92
C ARG A 110 -2.71 -9.78 -3.83
N ILE A 111 -2.88 -8.50 -4.11
CA ILE A 111 -3.38 -7.49 -3.16
C ILE A 111 -4.84 -7.18 -3.48
N ASP A 112 -5.68 -7.16 -2.45
CA ASP A 112 -7.03 -6.62 -2.50
C ASP A 112 -7.30 -5.96 -1.14
N THR A 113 -7.24 -4.64 -1.09
CA THR A 113 -7.38 -3.88 0.15
C THR A 113 -8.22 -2.64 -0.06
N SER A 114 -9.06 -2.33 0.92
CA SER A 114 -9.81 -1.08 1.04
C SER A 114 -9.37 -0.32 2.28
N HIS A 115 -9.06 0.96 2.12
CA HIS A 115 -8.76 1.89 3.21
C HIS A 115 -9.78 3.00 3.26
N ASP A 116 -10.42 3.15 4.41
CA ASP A 116 -11.31 4.26 4.71
C ASP A 116 -10.54 5.36 5.44
N LEU A 117 -10.30 6.46 4.74
CA LEU A 117 -9.68 7.66 5.32
C LEU A 117 -10.79 8.63 5.70
N HIS A 118 -11.03 8.72 7.00
CA HIS A 118 -11.93 9.70 7.61
C HIS A 118 -11.18 10.53 8.65
N GLU A 119 -10.77 11.74 8.27
CA GLU A 119 -10.20 12.69 9.21
C GLU A 119 -11.32 13.41 9.98
N ALA A 120 -11.28 13.35 11.31
CA ALA A 120 -12.22 14.07 12.15
C ALA A 120 -12.21 15.58 11.82
N GLY A 121 -13.38 16.15 11.56
CA GLY A 121 -13.54 17.56 11.21
C GLY A 121 -13.43 17.88 9.71
N ARG A 122 -13.18 16.89 8.83
CA ARG A 122 -13.35 17.07 7.39
C ARG A 122 -14.81 16.94 6.99
N ALA A 123 -15.16 17.58 5.88
CA ALA A 123 -16.49 17.53 5.26
C ALA A 123 -16.62 16.42 4.19
N TRP A 124 -15.63 15.53 4.09
CA TRP A 124 -15.55 14.48 3.09
C TRP A 124 -14.95 13.20 3.67
N TYR A 125 -15.19 12.07 3.01
CA TYR A 125 -14.47 10.81 3.25
C TYR A 125 -13.87 10.29 1.94
N ARG A 126 -12.78 9.53 2.07
CA ARG A 126 -12.08 8.92 0.95
C ARG A 126 -11.92 7.43 1.18
N VAL A 127 -12.33 6.64 0.19
CA VAL A 127 -12.08 5.19 0.17
C VAL A 127 -11.07 4.89 -0.91
N ILE A 128 -9.98 4.20 -0.57
CA ILE A 128 -8.98 3.74 -1.52
C ILE A 128 -9.04 2.24 -1.60
N VAL A 129 -9.34 1.73 -2.79
CA VAL A 129 -9.22 0.31 -3.10
C VAL A 129 -7.97 0.11 -3.95
N LEU A 130 -7.00 -0.62 -3.41
CA LEU A 130 -5.77 -1.01 -4.12
C LEU A 130 -5.85 -2.48 -4.48
N ARG A 131 -5.70 -2.77 -5.77
CA ARG A 131 -5.58 -4.14 -6.28
C ARG A 131 -4.32 -4.26 -7.09
N GLY A 132 -3.53 -5.28 -6.85
CA GLY A 132 -2.26 -5.41 -7.56
C GLY A 132 -1.64 -6.78 -7.44
N ILE A 133 -0.60 -6.95 -8.24
CA ILE A 133 0.26 -8.11 -8.31
C ILE A 133 1.68 -7.62 -8.05
N LEU A 134 2.34 -8.25 -7.09
CA LEU A 134 3.75 -8.03 -6.77
C LEU A 134 4.50 -9.34 -6.96
N ASP A 135 5.53 -9.30 -7.80
CA ASP A 135 6.56 -10.33 -7.88
C ASP A 135 7.92 -9.72 -7.49
N ASP A 136 9.02 -10.44 -7.72
CA ASP A 136 10.37 -10.03 -7.31
C ASP A 136 10.86 -8.73 -7.99
N GLU A 137 10.31 -8.39 -9.16
CA GLU A 137 10.82 -7.34 -10.04
C GLU A 137 9.78 -6.27 -10.37
N THR A 138 8.50 -6.60 -10.26
CA THR A 138 7.40 -5.76 -10.73
C THR A 138 6.32 -5.62 -9.69
N PHE A 139 5.73 -4.43 -9.66
CA PHE A 139 4.57 -4.14 -8.85
C PHE A 139 3.55 -3.37 -9.68
N ALA A 140 2.44 -4.00 -10.04
CA ALA A 140 1.45 -3.39 -10.93
C ALA A 140 0.03 -3.64 -10.46
N GLY A 141 -0.88 -2.75 -10.83
CA GLY A 141 -2.26 -2.84 -10.40
C GLY A 141 -3.11 -1.64 -10.72
N THR A 142 -4.21 -1.53 -9.97
CA THR A 142 -5.18 -0.46 -10.05
C THR A 142 -5.42 0.15 -8.68
N ILE A 143 -5.69 1.44 -8.68
CA ILE A 143 -6.15 2.20 -7.53
C ILE A 143 -7.48 2.80 -7.90
N ARG A 144 -8.49 2.56 -7.06
CA ARG A 144 -9.77 3.26 -7.14
C ARG A 144 -9.89 4.13 -5.92
N THR A 145 -10.01 5.43 -6.16
CA THR A 145 -10.27 6.41 -5.11
C THR A 145 -11.70 6.88 -5.24
N MET A 146 -12.53 6.62 -4.24
CA MET A 146 -13.86 7.20 -4.12
C MET A 146 -13.80 8.40 -3.17
N LEU A 147 -14.37 9.53 -3.59
CA LEU A 147 -14.49 10.74 -2.80
C LEU A 147 -15.96 11.10 -2.66
N ALA A 148 -16.40 11.37 -1.44
CA ALA A 148 -17.77 11.81 -1.21
C ALA A 148 -17.82 12.82 -0.07
N ASN A 149 -18.79 13.73 -0.15
CA ASN A 149 -19.08 14.68 0.91
C ASN A 149 -19.88 14.01 2.04
N ILE A 150 -19.64 14.47 3.26
CA ILE A 150 -20.38 14.06 4.45
C ILE A 150 -21.65 14.92 4.53
N PRO A 151 -22.85 14.31 4.53
CA PRO A 151 -24.09 15.05 4.68
C PRO A 151 -24.11 15.91 5.95
N GLY A 152 -24.44 17.19 5.82
CA GLY A 152 -24.53 18.12 6.94
C GLY A 152 -23.22 18.74 7.43
N ALA A 153 -22.09 18.44 6.79
CA ALA A 153 -20.83 19.13 7.06
C ALA A 153 -20.82 20.57 6.49
N LEU A 154 -20.26 21.52 7.23
CA LEU A 154 -20.19 22.94 6.82
C LEU A 154 -19.39 23.09 5.52
N PRO A 155 -19.82 23.95 4.57
CA PRO A 155 -19.18 24.08 3.27
C PRO A 155 -17.88 24.87 3.38
N SER A 156 -16.76 24.19 3.56
CA SER A 156 -15.42 24.78 3.45
C SER A 156 -14.62 24.24 2.26
N SER A 157 -15.23 23.45 1.37
CA SER A 157 -14.56 22.83 0.21
C SER A 157 -15.54 22.60 -0.95
N PRO A 158 -15.06 22.54 -2.21
CA PRO A 158 -15.91 22.44 -3.40
C PRO A 158 -16.81 21.20 -3.38
N SER A 159 -18.01 21.36 -3.94
CA SER A 159 -19.13 20.46 -3.74
C SER A 159 -19.05 19.21 -4.63
N ILE A 160 -18.45 18.12 -4.13
CA ILE A 160 -18.88 16.78 -4.57
C ILE A 160 -20.35 16.63 -4.12
N PRO A 161 -21.31 16.29 -5.00
CA PRO A 161 -22.68 16.11 -4.56
C PRO A 161 -22.74 15.03 -3.46
N PRO A 162 -23.37 15.28 -2.30
CA PRO A 162 -23.46 14.29 -1.22
C PRO A 162 -24.17 13.01 -1.68
N ASP A 163 -25.01 13.10 -2.72
CA ASP A 163 -25.78 12.00 -3.30
C ASP A 163 -25.08 11.33 -4.50
N SER A 164 -23.89 11.78 -4.88
CA SER A 164 -23.13 11.22 -6.00
C SER A 164 -21.64 11.24 -5.68
N PRO A 165 -21.10 10.20 -5.01
CA PRO A 165 -19.67 10.07 -4.84
C PRO A 165 -19.00 10.12 -6.22
N CYS A 166 -17.87 10.81 -6.28
CA CYS A 166 -17.05 10.78 -7.47
C CYS A 166 -15.92 9.77 -7.30
N GLU A 167 -15.45 9.23 -8.42
CA GLU A 167 -14.44 8.18 -8.46
C GLU A 167 -13.30 8.57 -9.38
N ILE A 168 -12.10 8.15 -8.98
CA ILE A 168 -10.87 8.25 -9.77
C ILE A 168 -10.34 6.83 -9.91
N HIS A 169 -10.05 6.45 -11.15
CA HIS A 169 -9.52 5.13 -11.50
C HIS A 169 -8.13 5.34 -12.08
N GLU A 170 -7.16 4.67 -11.48
CA GLU A 170 -5.75 4.80 -11.81
C GLU A 170 -5.16 3.41 -12.03
N GLU A 171 -4.27 3.31 -13.00
CA GLU A 171 -3.38 2.17 -13.15
C GLU A 171 -2.01 2.56 -12.62
N PHE A 172 -1.31 1.61 -12.00
CA PHE A 172 0.08 1.80 -11.63
C PHE A 172 0.91 0.61 -12.09
N ALA A 173 2.13 0.90 -12.48
CA ALA A 173 3.14 -0.08 -12.79
C ALA A 173 4.47 0.42 -12.26
N GLY A 174 5.17 -0.43 -11.53
CA GLY A 174 6.48 -0.16 -11.02
C GLY A 174 7.44 -1.30 -11.24
N ARG A 175 8.71 -0.94 -11.31
CA ARG A 175 9.82 -1.89 -11.39
C ARG A 175 10.72 -1.68 -10.20
N ARG A 176 11.30 -2.78 -9.73
CA ARG A 176 12.30 -2.73 -8.68
C ARG A 176 13.48 -1.85 -9.13
N SER A 177 13.84 -0.90 -8.29
CA SER A 177 14.99 -0.03 -8.55
C SER A 177 16.27 -0.85 -8.42
N SER A 178 17.19 -0.66 -9.37
CA SER A 178 18.53 -1.27 -9.37
C SER A 178 19.41 -0.75 -8.23
N ASP A 179 19.05 0.39 -7.63
CA ASP A 179 19.78 1.03 -6.52
C ASP A 179 19.44 0.34 -5.17
N GLY A 180 19.30 -0.98 -5.20
CA GLY A 180 18.84 -1.80 -4.09
C GLY A 180 19.83 -1.83 -2.93
N TYR A 181 19.66 -0.86 -2.02
CA TYR A 181 20.37 -0.63 -0.76
C TYR A 181 21.79 -0.06 -0.83
#